data_AF-A0A076LQ47-F1
#
_entry.id   AF-A0A076LQ47-F1
#
_cell.length_a   1.000
_cell.length_b   1.000
_cell.length_c   1.000
_cell.angle_alpha   90.00
_cell.angle_beta   90.00
_cell.angle_gamma   90.00
#
_symmetry.space_group_name_H-M   'P 1'
#
loop_
_entity.id
_entity.type
_entity.pdbx_description
1 polymer ?
#
loop_
_entity_poly.entity_id
_entity_poly.type
_entity_poly.pdbx_seq_one_letter_code
_entity_poly.pdbx_strand_id
1 'polypeptide(L)'
;MLPINSSHSAYFPSITLPDQLPQEKIVASDKRAFKENMMRDIATLEINGININEKLNQLLNSDTLMNIDPAKLTSMQDIVTPGEEYIFEDLITGNKTMVDIARCIMLAEEITTQKGTKNINFECSTVSSGNLTTSLLTAENYQQGEPFLLSCKTKHCDFLGAAGGNYPLAEYLSNDGVSLKVNDKHNNYIGHFNIWKLDSGDFCIGTVAMKNNSGNSDYSPKNLKHLLLNQAVNLLENNQKAQRVLIGMGGHNMKNIFPDSFNQNGKGYEILGRLRHAENHSFLQRDVEKLEKITSMTVYNKEIKINNQENIGMQGDQRKDFKNALIILDRKNEKASDGDGIAQAKRILQNYEKNNNMSDDQKWHRELRMMETIVQKQVRAQFWATQKKSD
;
A
#
# COMPACT_ATOMS: atom_id res chain seq x y z
N MET A 1 4.78 -81.55 10.98
CA MET A 1 4.78 -80.16 11.48
C MET A 1 4.21 -79.29 10.37
N LEU A 2 2.94 -78.90 10.53
CA LEU A 2 2.16 -78.08 9.60
C LEU A 2 1.69 -76.84 10.38
N PRO A 3 1.75 -75.62 9.83
CA PRO A 3 1.00 -74.50 10.34
C PRO A 3 -0.35 -74.43 9.60
N ILE A 4 -1.44 -74.30 10.33
CA ILE A 4 -2.74 -73.90 9.77
C ILE A 4 -3.21 -72.67 10.53
N ASN A 5 -3.37 -71.58 9.77
CA ASN A 5 -3.95 -70.31 10.15
C ASN A 5 -5.32 -70.47 10.81
N SER A 6 -5.57 -69.73 11.88
CA SER A 6 -6.93 -69.47 12.36
C SER A 6 -7.09 -68.02 12.81
N SER A 7 -8.31 -67.52 12.60
CA SER A 7 -8.88 -66.20 12.95
C SER A 7 -8.62 -65.05 11.97
N HIS A 8 -9.44 -65.01 10.92
CA HIS A 8 -9.86 -63.73 10.35
C HIS A 8 -10.97 -63.16 11.24
N SER A 9 -10.64 -62.24 12.15
CA SER A 9 -11.63 -61.28 12.65
C SER A 9 -11.71 -60.15 11.65
N ALA A 10 -12.88 -59.96 11.04
CA ALA A 10 -13.16 -58.80 10.21
C ALA A 10 -13.02 -57.53 11.08
N TYR A 11 -11.94 -56.79 10.88
CA TYR A 11 -11.77 -55.45 11.42
C TYR A 11 -12.63 -54.52 10.57
N PHE A 12 -13.81 -54.18 11.06
CA PHE A 12 -14.56 -53.04 10.52
C PHE A 12 -13.82 -51.77 10.97
N PRO A 13 -13.29 -50.93 10.07
CA PRO A 13 -12.82 -49.61 10.47
C PRO A 13 -14.00 -48.89 11.10
N SER A 14 -13.80 -48.39 12.31
CA SER A 14 -14.74 -47.49 12.98
C SER A 14 -15.13 -46.40 12.01
N ILE A 15 -16.43 -46.33 11.69
CA ILE A 15 -17.02 -45.24 10.94
C ILE A 15 -16.64 -43.96 11.68
N THR A 16 -15.74 -43.19 11.09
CA THR A 16 -15.48 -41.83 11.52
C THR A 16 -16.76 -41.07 11.19
N LEU A 17 -17.46 -40.61 12.23
CA LEU A 17 -18.56 -39.67 12.05
C LEU A 17 -18.01 -38.48 11.25
N PRO A 18 -18.75 -37.99 10.23
CA PRO A 18 -18.31 -36.81 9.49
C PRO A 18 -18.12 -35.65 10.46
N ASP A 19 -17.16 -34.81 10.09
CA ASP A 19 -16.66 -33.64 10.79
C ASP A 19 -17.74 -32.88 11.58
N GLN A 20 -17.33 -32.31 12.71
CA GLN A 20 -18.07 -31.26 13.40
C GLN A 20 -18.70 -30.34 12.34
N LEU A 21 -20.02 -30.13 12.42
CA LEU A 21 -20.72 -29.12 11.64
C LEU A 21 -19.84 -27.86 11.60
N PRO A 22 -19.51 -27.33 10.41
CA PRO A 22 -18.59 -26.20 10.32
C PRO A 22 -19.14 -25.09 11.21
N GLN A 23 -18.40 -24.74 12.26
CA GLN A 23 -18.78 -23.63 13.12
C GLN A 23 -18.99 -22.42 12.22
N GLU A 24 -20.18 -21.83 12.30
CA GLU A 24 -20.47 -20.57 11.61
C GLU A 24 -19.40 -19.55 12.01
N LYS A 25 -18.64 -19.11 11.02
CA LYS A 25 -17.55 -18.16 11.23
C LYS A 25 -18.12 -16.75 11.29
N ILE A 26 -17.84 -16.07 12.40
CA ILE A 26 -18.30 -14.70 12.67
C ILE A 26 -17.39 -13.70 11.94
N VAL A 27 -17.99 -12.75 11.23
CA VAL A 27 -17.26 -11.74 10.43
C VAL A 27 -16.59 -10.70 11.32
N ALA A 28 -17.25 -10.26 12.39
CA ALA A 28 -16.73 -9.20 13.26
C ALA A 28 -16.96 -9.51 14.74
N SER A 29 -15.94 -9.29 15.57
CA SER A 29 -16.07 -9.40 17.03
C SER A 29 -16.99 -8.32 17.61
N ASP A 30 -17.01 -7.13 16.99
CA ASP A 30 -17.93 -6.04 17.30
C ASP A 30 -18.89 -5.82 16.13
N LYS A 31 -20.07 -6.46 16.24
CA LYS A 31 -21.13 -6.41 15.23
C LYS A 31 -21.66 -5.00 15.01
N ARG A 32 -21.66 -4.17 16.06
CA ARG A 32 -22.17 -2.80 15.98
C ARG A 32 -21.20 -1.94 15.19
N ALA A 33 -19.91 -1.98 15.53
CA ALA A 33 -18.89 -1.24 14.79
C ALA A 33 -18.85 -1.63 13.31
N PHE A 34 -18.90 -2.94 13.00
CA PHE A 34 -19.00 -3.41 11.62
C PHE A 34 -20.21 -2.85 10.89
N LYS A 35 -21.40 -2.91 11.51
CA LYS A 35 -22.64 -2.39 10.92
C LYS A 35 -22.55 -0.88 10.67
N GLU A 36 -22.01 -0.11 11.62
CA GLU A 36 -21.81 1.33 11.48
C GLU A 36 -20.84 1.66 10.33
N ASN A 37 -19.73 0.90 10.19
CA ASN A 37 -18.81 1.04 9.07
C ASN A 37 -19.48 0.72 7.73
N MET A 38 -20.16 -0.43 7.65
CA MET A 38 -20.83 -0.86 6.42
C MET A 38 -21.94 0.13 6.01
N MET A 39 -22.69 0.69 6.96
CA MET A 39 -23.69 1.72 6.66
C MET A 39 -23.07 2.99 6.05
N ARG A 40 -21.82 3.34 6.41
CA ARG A 40 -21.10 4.45 5.77
C ARG A 40 -20.70 4.12 4.34
N ASP A 41 -20.24 2.90 4.08
CA ASP A 41 -19.93 2.42 2.74
C ASP A 41 -21.20 2.42 1.86
N ILE A 42 -22.32 1.96 2.41
CA ILE A 42 -23.64 1.96 1.78
C ILE A 42 -24.10 3.38 1.44
N ALA A 43 -24.04 4.30 2.39
CA ALA A 43 -24.41 5.70 2.14
C ALA A 43 -23.56 6.32 1.02
N THR A 44 -22.27 5.97 0.96
CA THR A 44 -21.37 6.42 -0.12
C THR A 44 -21.81 5.88 -1.47
N LEU A 45 -22.21 4.60 -1.55
CA LEU A 45 -22.76 4.00 -2.77
C LEU A 45 -24.06 4.69 -3.21
N GLU A 46 -24.98 4.93 -2.28
CA GLU A 46 -26.27 5.57 -2.54
C GLU A 46 -26.12 7.01 -3.04
N ILE A 47 -25.22 7.80 -2.45
CA ILE A 47 -24.88 9.16 -2.92
C ILE A 47 -24.39 9.13 -4.37
N ASN A 48 -23.69 8.07 -4.76
CA ASN A 48 -23.23 7.86 -6.12
C ASN A 48 -24.27 7.16 -7.00
N GLY A 49 -25.52 7.00 -6.56
CA GLY A 49 -26.61 6.43 -7.36
C GLY A 49 -26.49 4.93 -7.60
N ILE A 50 -25.80 4.20 -6.72
CA ILE A 50 -25.74 2.73 -6.75
C ILE A 50 -26.79 2.20 -5.78
N ASN A 51 -27.79 1.51 -6.33
CA ASN A 51 -28.89 0.93 -5.56
C ASN A 51 -28.53 -0.46 -5.05
N ILE A 52 -28.49 -0.65 -3.74
CA ILE A 52 -28.16 -1.93 -3.10
C ILE A 52 -29.30 -2.52 -2.27
N ASN A 53 -30.54 -2.02 -2.44
CA ASN A 53 -31.68 -2.37 -1.57
C ASN A 53 -31.93 -3.88 -1.46
N GLU A 54 -31.79 -4.61 -2.57
CA GLU A 54 -31.97 -6.07 -2.60
C GLU A 54 -30.86 -6.85 -1.88
N LYS A 55 -29.70 -6.22 -1.69
CA LYS A 55 -28.50 -6.81 -1.04
C LYS A 55 -28.24 -6.27 0.36
N LEU A 56 -29.02 -5.29 0.82
CA LEU A 56 -28.80 -4.58 2.08
C LEU A 56 -28.65 -5.53 3.28
N ASN A 57 -29.56 -6.50 3.41
CA ASN A 57 -29.50 -7.48 4.50
C ASN A 57 -28.26 -8.37 4.45
N GLN A 58 -27.77 -8.70 3.25
CA GLN A 58 -26.56 -9.52 3.06
C GLN A 58 -25.28 -8.72 3.40
N LEU A 59 -25.26 -7.44 3.04
CA LEU A 59 -24.16 -6.52 3.35
C LEU A 59 -24.04 -6.26 4.86
N LEU A 60 -25.18 -6.07 5.55
CA LEU A 60 -25.21 -5.74 6.98
C LEU A 60 -25.07 -6.96 7.91
N ASN A 61 -25.20 -8.17 7.39
CA ASN A 61 -25.05 -9.39 8.20
C ASN A 61 -23.58 -9.60 8.56
N SER A 62 -23.27 -9.60 9.86
CA SER A 62 -21.93 -9.87 10.40
C SER A 62 -21.82 -11.24 11.10
N ASP A 63 -22.91 -11.99 11.17
CA ASP A 63 -23.01 -13.23 11.95
C ASP A 63 -22.39 -14.41 11.21
N THR A 64 -22.44 -14.40 9.88
CA THR A 64 -21.94 -15.48 9.02
C THR A 64 -21.19 -14.95 7.80
N LEU A 65 -20.14 -15.68 7.40
CA LEU A 65 -19.50 -15.48 6.11
C LEU A 65 -20.44 -15.84 4.97
N MET A 66 -20.40 -15.06 3.91
CA MET A 66 -21.08 -15.42 2.66
C MET A 66 -20.31 -16.54 1.93
N ASN A 67 -21.06 -17.45 1.31
CA ASN A 67 -20.47 -18.50 0.48
C ASN A 67 -19.91 -17.91 -0.81
N ILE A 68 -18.72 -18.36 -1.20
CA ILE A 68 -18.07 -18.00 -2.45
C ILE A 68 -17.89 -19.23 -3.34
N ASP A 69 -18.16 -19.09 -4.62
CA ASP A 69 -17.76 -20.08 -5.62
C ASP A 69 -16.23 -20.01 -5.81
N PRO A 70 -15.48 -21.09 -5.55
CA PRO A 70 -14.03 -21.12 -5.75
C PRO A 70 -13.58 -20.75 -7.17
N ALA A 71 -14.43 -20.96 -8.19
CA ALA A 71 -14.12 -20.58 -9.56
C ALA A 71 -13.97 -19.05 -9.71
N LYS A 72 -14.65 -18.25 -8.89
CA LYS A 72 -14.49 -16.78 -8.86
C LYS A 72 -13.12 -16.35 -8.31
N LEU A 73 -12.38 -17.24 -7.65
CA LEU A 73 -11.07 -16.94 -7.07
C LEU A 73 -9.90 -17.33 -7.97
N THR A 74 -10.13 -18.07 -9.06
CA THR A 74 -9.05 -18.64 -9.88
C THR A 74 -8.11 -17.59 -10.46
N SER A 75 -8.63 -16.42 -10.88
CA SER A 75 -7.82 -15.32 -11.42
C SER A 75 -7.10 -14.48 -10.34
N MET A 76 -7.43 -14.67 -9.07
CA MET A 76 -6.97 -13.85 -7.94
C MET A 76 -6.16 -14.64 -6.90
N GLN A 77 -5.65 -15.82 -7.27
CA GLN A 77 -4.92 -16.71 -6.35
C GLN A 77 -3.60 -16.09 -5.83
N ASP A 78 -3.06 -15.12 -6.57
CA ASP A 78 -1.91 -14.31 -6.17
C ASP A 78 -2.20 -13.44 -4.95
N ILE A 79 -3.43 -12.94 -4.80
CA ILE A 79 -3.86 -12.04 -3.71
C ILE A 79 -4.72 -12.73 -2.63
N VAL A 80 -5.41 -13.82 -2.96
CA VAL A 80 -6.31 -14.56 -2.06
C VAL A 80 -6.05 -16.06 -2.18
N THR A 81 -5.90 -16.74 -1.06
CA THR A 81 -5.75 -18.20 -0.98
C THR A 81 -7.09 -18.82 -0.57
N PRO A 82 -7.67 -19.73 -1.36
CA PRO A 82 -8.92 -20.39 -0.97
C PRO A 82 -8.81 -21.07 0.40
N GLY A 83 -9.77 -20.78 1.29
CA GLY A 83 -9.83 -21.33 2.65
C GLY A 83 -8.95 -20.62 3.68
N GLU A 84 -8.08 -19.68 3.28
CA GLU A 84 -7.33 -18.85 4.20
C GLU A 84 -8.24 -17.75 4.79
N GLU A 85 -8.09 -17.50 6.09
CA GLU A 85 -8.82 -16.44 6.79
C GLU A 85 -7.96 -15.19 6.89
N TYR A 86 -8.53 -14.06 6.46
CA TYR A 86 -7.88 -12.76 6.53
C TYR A 86 -8.55 -11.94 7.64
N ILE A 87 -7.92 -11.92 8.81
CA ILE A 87 -8.41 -11.20 9.98
C ILE A 87 -7.58 -9.95 10.20
N PHE A 88 -8.26 -8.82 10.31
CA PHE A 88 -7.69 -7.55 10.73
C PHE A 88 -8.09 -7.24 12.17
N GLU A 89 -7.16 -6.68 12.94
CA GLU A 89 -7.39 -6.20 14.30
C GLU A 89 -7.20 -4.68 14.33
N ASP A 90 -8.26 -3.96 14.70
CA ASP A 90 -8.20 -2.52 14.92
C ASP A 90 -7.27 -2.23 16.10
N LEU A 91 -6.19 -1.50 15.84
CA LEU A 91 -5.12 -1.29 16.82
C LEU A 91 -5.54 -0.41 18.01
N ILE A 92 -6.66 0.30 17.92
CA ILE A 92 -7.14 1.20 18.99
C ILE A 92 -8.12 0.46 19.89
N THR A 93 -9.07 -0.25 19.29
CA THR A 93 -10.18 -0.91 19.97
C THR A 93 -9.92 -2.39 20.26
N GLY A 94 -8.96 -3.02 19.57
CA GLY A 94 -8.73 -4.46 19.59
C GLY A 94 -9.78 -5.28 18.85
N ASN A 95 -10.74 -4.61 18.19
CA ASN A 95 -11.83 -5.27 17.47
C ASN A 95 -11.31 -6.00 16.24
N LYS A 96 -11.74 -7.25 16.07
CA LYS A 96 -11.34 -8.10 14.95
C LYS A 96 -12.42 -8.13 13.89
N THR A 97 -12.02 -7.93 12.64
CA THR A 97 -12.89 -8.03 11.46
C THR A 97 -12.22 -8.95 10.44
N MET A 98 -12.96 -9.96 9.99
CA MET A 98 -12.57 -10.86 8.92
C MET A 98 -13.00 -10.29 7.57
N VAL A 99 -12.14 -10.40 6.56
CA VAL A 99 -12.50 -10.06 5.18
C VAL A 99 -13.46 -11.11 4.65
N ASP A 100 -14.71 -10.71 4.39
CA ASP A 100 -15.69 -11.54 3.71
C ASP A 100 -15.52 -11.38 2.19
N ILE A 101 -14.77 -12.30 1.59
CA ILE A 101 -14.41 -12.24 0.18
C ILE A 101 -15.64 -12.25 -0.73
N ALA A 102 -16.66 -13.07 -0.40
CA ALA A 102 -17.91 -13.11 -1.16
C ALA A 102 -18.64 -11.78 -1.11
N ARG A 103 -18.68 -11.12 0.06
CA ARG A 103 -19.28 -9.77 0.20
C ARG A 103 -18.54 -8.73 -0.65
N CYS A 104 -17.21 -8.78 -0.68
CA CYS A 104 -16.39 -7.89 -1.52
C CYS A 104 -16.67 -8.07 -3.02
N ILE A 105 -16.71 -9.33 -3.49
CA ILE A 105 -16.99 -9.62 -4.91
C ILE A 105 -18.42 -9.22 -5.28
N MET A 106 -19.41 -9.55 -4.44
CA MET A 106 -20.79 -9.14 -4.67
C MET A 106 -20.91 -7.63 -4.83
N LEU A 107 -20.21 -6.85 -3.99
CA LEU A 107 -20.27 -5.39 -4.11
C LEU A 107 -19.57 -4.90 -5.38
N ALA A 108 -18.42 -5.46 -5.74
CA ALA A 108 -17.74 -5.12 -7.00
C ALA A 108 -18.62 -5.39 -8.23
N GLU A 109 -19.36 -6.50 -8.23
CA GLU A 109 -20.33 -6.85 -9.27
C GLU A 109 -21.46 -5.82 -9.35
N GLU A 110 -22.00 -5.41 -8.21
CA GLU A 110 -23.09 -4.43 -8.15
C GLU A 110 -22.64 -3.05 -8.64
N ILE A 111 -21.47 -2.59 -8.19
CA ILE A 111 -20.90 -1.32 -8.66
C ILE A 111 -20.63 -1.39 -10.16
N THR A 112 -19.99 -2.45 -10.64
CA THR A 112 -19.64 -2.60 -12.06
C THR A 112 -20.89 -2.68 -12.95
N THR A 113 -21.96 -3.32 -12.47
CA THR A 113 -23.24 -3.41 -13.20
C THR A 113 -23.89 -2.03 -13.37
N GLN A 114 -23.85 -1.19 -12.34
CA GLN A 114 -24.52 0.11 -12.36
C GLN A 114 -23.66 1.26 -12.88
N LYS A 115 -22.33 1.19 -12.73
CA LYS A 115 -21.38 2.24 -13.16
C LYS A 115 -20.60 1.90 -14.41
N GLY A 116 -20.63 0.64 -14.83
CA GLY A 116 -19.85 0.14 -15.94
C GLY A 116 -18.38 -0.10 -15.59
N THR A 117 -17.58 -0.27 -16.63
CA THR A 117 -16.18 -0.64 -16.53
C THR A 117 -15.33 0.50 -15.95
N LYS A 118 -14.47 0.17 -14.98
CA LYS A 118 -13.52 1.12 -14.42
C LYS A 118 -12.56 1.69 -15.47
N ASN A 119 -12.35 3.01 -15.42
CA ASN A 119 -11.30 3.70 -16.17
C ASN A 119 -10.53 4.68 -15.27
N ILE A 120 -9.45 5.24 -15.78
CA ILE A 120 -8.66 6.28 -15.13
C ILE A 120 -8.49 7.46 -16.07
N ASN A 121 -8.40 8.68 -15.53
CA ASN A 121 -8.30 9.91 -16.31
C ASN A 121 -6.86 10.47 -16.40
N PHE A 122 -5.88 9.62 -16.17
CA PHE A 122 -4.45 9.94 -16.20
C PHE A 122 -3.65 8.75 -16.71
N GLU A 123 -2.44 9.02 -17.17
CA GLU A 123 -1.54 7.98 -17.66
C GLU A 123 -0.69 7.43 -16.52
N CYS A 124 -0.73 6.10 -16.36
CA CYS A 124 0.07 5.38 -15.38
C CYS A 124 0.56 4.08 -16.02
N SER A 125 1.86 3.81 -15.96
CA SER A 125 2.46 2.62 -16.57
C SER A 125 3.17 1.77 -15.52
N THR A 126 3.42 0.51 -15.88
CA THR A 126 4.32 -0.38 -15.16
C THR A 126 5.72 0.23 -15.05
N VAL A 127 6.29 0.16 -13.84
CA VAL A 127 7.67 0.52 -13.56
C VAL A 127 8.36 -0.62 -12.80
N SER A 128 9.68 -0.67 -12.89
CA SER A 128 10.49 -1.62 -12.12
C SER A 128 11.63 -0.91 -11.39
N SER A 129 12.02 -1.42 -10.24
CA SER A 129 13.26 -1.01 -9.57
C SER A 129 13.81 -2.14 -8.70
N GLY A 130 15.09 -2.43 -8.86
CA GLY A 130 15.72 -3.57 -8.21
C GLY A 130 15.00 -4.88 -8.57
N ASN A 131 14.51 -5.60 -7.57
CA ASN A 131 13.75 -6.84 -7.78
C ASN A 131 12.23 -6.64 -7.78
N LEU A 132 11.73 -5.39 -7.85
CA LEU A 132 10.30 -5.09 -7.77
C LEU A 132 9.77 -4.56 -9.10
N THR A 133 8.53 -4.92 -9.42
CA THR A 133 7.80 -4.41 -10.58
C THR A 133 6.36 -4.08 -10.19
N THR A 134 5.79 -3.03 -10.79
CA THR A 134 4.37 -2.69 -10.60
C THR A 134 3.48 -3.23 -11.72
N SER A 135 2.26 -3.62 -11.37
CA SER A 135 1.22 -3.97 -12.34
C SER A 135 -0.03 -3.17 -12.01
N LEU A 136 -0.48 -2.35 -12.97
CA LEU A 136 -1.71 -1.56 -12.86
C LEU A 136 -2.92 -2.50 -12.83
N LEU A 137 -3.88 -2.24 -11.94
CA LEU A 137 -5.16 -2.93 -12.01
C LEU A 137 -5.91 -2.56 -13.30
N THR A 138 -6.33 -3.59 -14.03
CA THR A 138 -7.13 -3.48 -15.24
C THR A 138 -8.62 -3.43 -14.91
N ALA A 139 -9.42 -2.97 -15.87
CA ALA A 139 -10.88 -3.08 -15.85
C ALA A 139 -11.41 -4.45 -15.37
N GLU A 140 -10.79 -5.54 -15.84
CA GLU A 140 -11.15 -6.90 -15.47
C GLU A 140 -10.87 -7.18 -13.99
N ASN A 141 -9.74 -6.68 -13.46
CA ASN A 141 -9.42 -6.82 -12.03
C ASN A 141 -10.46 -6.13 -11.14
N TYR A 142 -10.96 -4.95 -11.54
CA TYR A 142 -12.07 -4.29 -10.84
C TYR A 142 -13.37 -5.08 -10.93
N GLN A 143 -13.70 -5.62 -12.11
CA GLN A 143 -14.90 -6.45 -12.25
C GLN A 143 -14.84 -7.69 -11.33
N GLN A 144 -13.65 -8.22 -11.07
CA GLN A 144 -13.42 -9.35 -10.19
C GLN A 144 -13.37 -9.00 -8.70
N GLY A 145 -13.37 -7.71 -8.33
CA GLY A 145 -13.32 -7.28 -6.93
C GLY A 145 -11.92 -7.10 -6.35
N GLU A 146 -10.86 -7.16 -7.16
CA GLU A 146 -9.48 -7.13 -6.67
C GLU A 146 -9.12 -5.95 -5.75
N PRO A 147 -9.53 -4.69 -6.00
CA PRO A 147 -9.22 -3.58 -5.10
C PRO A 147 -9.60 -3.83 -3.64
N PHE A 148 -10.72 -4.53 -3.39
CA PHE A 148 -11.18 -4.86 -2.04
C PHE A 148 -10.36 -5.98 -1.38
N LEU A 149 -9.56 -6.71 -2.15
CA LEU A 149 -8.89 -7.95 -1.75
C LEU A 149 -7.37 -7.83 -1.73
N LEU A 150 -6.80 -6.76 -2.29
CA LEU A 150 -5.34 -6.51 -2.29
C LEU A 150 -4.74 -6.55 -0.87
N SER A 151 -5.50 -6.13 0.14
CA SER A 151 -5.07 -6.08 1.53
C SER A 151 -5.10 -7.42 2.28
N CYS A 152 -5.65 -8.49 1.69
CA CYS A 152 -5.76 -9.80 2.33
C CYS A 152 -4.39 -10.34 2.77
N LYS A 153 -3.46 -10.52 1.82
CA LYS A 153 -2.11 -11.05 2.11
C LYS A 153 -1.18 -10.06 2.82
N THR A 154 -1.43 -8.75 2.71
CA THR A 154 -0.63 -7.72 3.39
C THR A 154 -1.15 -7.41 4.79
N LYS A 155 -2.36 -7.87 5.15
CA LYS A 155 -3.04 -7.64 6.43
C LYS A 155 -3.21 -6.16 6.78
N HIS A 156 -3.59 -5.34 5.79
CA HIS A 156 -3.94 -3.93 5.98
C HIS A 156 -5.47 -3.76 6.07
N CYS A 157 -5.94 -2.69 6.70
CA CYS A 157 -7.37 -2.45 6.99
C CYS A 157 -8.12 -1.68 5.91
N ASP A 158 -7.80 -1.92 4.65
CA ASP A 158 -8.42 -1.25 3.51
C ASP A 158 -9.33 -2.23 2.79
N PHE A 159 -10.51 -2.47 3.39
CA PHE A 159 -11.59 -3.32 2.86
C PHE A 159 -12.94 -2.93 3.49
N LEU A 160 -14.04 -3.43 2.91
CA LEU A 160 -15.40 -3.06 3.29
C LEU A 160 -15.74 -3.39 4.74
N GLY A 161 -16.41 -2.46 5.42
CA GLY A 161 -16.82 -2.64 6.83
C GLY A 161 -15.67 -2.60 7.85
N ALA A 162 -14.41 -2.45 7.41
CA ALA A 162 -13.28 -2.22 8.29
C ALA A 162 -13.25 -0.77 8.78
N ALA A 163 -12.62 -0.54 9.92
CA ALA A 163 -12.41 0.81 10.46
C ALA A 163 -11.32 1.61 9.72
N GLY A 164 -10.48 0.94 8.91
CA GLY A 164 -9.20 1.45 8.41
C GLY A 164 -9.26 2.39 7.22
N GLY A 165 -10.33 2.35 6.43
CA GLY A 165 -10.53 3.25 5.31
C GLY A 165 -11.27 2.58 4.16
N ASN A 166 -12.05 3.37 3.43
CA ASN A 166 -12.87 2.95 2.30
C ASN A 166 -12.15 3.18 0.95
N TYR A 167 -10.82 3.22 0.92
CA TYR A 167 -10.05 3.55 -0.29
C TYR A 167 -10.42 2.68 -1.49
N PRO A 168 -10.62 1.35 -1.36
CA PRO A 168 -11.06 0.54 -2.49
C PRO A 168 -12.42 0.97 -3.03
N LEU A 169 -13.39 1.29 -2.15
CA LEU A 169 -14.71 1.78 -2.57
C LEU A 169 -14.59 3.13 -3.26
N ALA A 170 -13.84 4.07 -2.68
CA ALA A 170 -13.58 5.36 -3.28
C ALA A 170 -12.91 5.23 -4.66
N GLU A 171 -12.04 4.22 -4.81
CA GLU A 171 -11.36 3.91 -6.07
C GLU A 171 -12.37 3.49 -7.14
N TYR A 172 -13.35 2.63 -6.85
CA TYR A 172 -14.43 2.31 -7.80
C TYR A 172 -15.24 3.54 -8.23
N LEU A 173 -15.47 4.47 -7.31
CA LEU A 173 -16.32 5.63 -7.52
C LEU A 173 -15.60 6.82 -8.18
N SER A 174 -14.30 6.69 -8.48
CA SER A 174 -13.48 7.77 -9.00
C SER A 174 -12.59 7.34 -10.17
N ASN A 175 -12.49 8.20 -11.18
CA ASN A 175 -11.51 8.04 -12.27
C ASN A 175 -10.14 8.66 -11.93
N ASP A 176 -10.02 9.26 -10.74
CA ASP A 176 -8.80 9.88 -10.22
C ASP A 176 -8.00 8.92 -9.33
N GLY A 177 -8.53 7.73 -9.02
CA GLY A 177 -7.88 6.70 -8.18
C GLY A 177 -7.57 5.42 -8.95
N VAL A 178 -6.40 4.82 -8.67
CA VAL A 178 -6.04 3.47 -9.13
C VAL A 178 -5.02 2.79 -8.22
N SER A 179 -5.13 1.48 -8.06
CA SER A 179 -4.20 0.63 -7.34
C SER A 179 -3.21 -0.05 -8.29
N LEU A 180 -1.99 -0.24 -7.80
CA LEU A 180 -0.95 -1.01 -8.45
C LEU A 180 -0.52 -2.15 -7.55
N LYS A 181 -0.52 -3.37 -8.09
CA LYS A 181 0.17 -4.51 -7.49
C LYS A 181 1.66 -4.27 -7.53
N VAL A 182 2.37 -4.73 -6.50
CA VAL A 182 3.82 -4.81 -6.42
C VAL A 182 4.19 -6.29 -6.41
N ASN A 183 4.99 -6.68 -7.39
CA ASN A 183 5.45 -8.04 -7.58
C ASN A 183 6.97 -8.13 -7.39
N ASP A 184 7.44 -9.26 -6.89
CA ASP A 184 8.88 -9.57 -6.84
C ASP A 184 9.42 -9.98 -8.22
N LYS A 185 10.72 -10.33 -8.28
CA LYS A 185 11.41 -10.78 -9.51
C LYS A 185 10.86 -12.09 -10.08
N HIS A 186 10.08 -12.83 -9.31
CA HIS A 186 9.43 -14.08 -9.71
C HIS A 186 7.95 -13.86 -10.07
N ASN A 187 7.52 -12.59 -10.16
CA ASN A 187 6.14 -12.18 -10.41
C ASN A 187 5.16 -12.62 -9.30
N ASN A 188 5.66 -12.83 -8.07
CA ASN A 188 4.80 -13.07 -6.92
C ASN A 188 4.29 -11.75 -6.36
N TYR A 189 2.99 -11.67 -6.09
CA TYR A 189 2.39 -10.55 -5.38
C TYR A 189 2.96 -10.42 -3.96
N ILE A 190 3.48 -9.24 -3.62
CA ILE A 190 4.07 -8.96 -2.29
C ILE A 190 3.51 -7.70 -1.63
N GLY A 191 2.70 -6.93 -2.34
CA GLY A 191 2.09 -5.72 -1.81
C GLY A 191 1.40 -4.89 -2.88
N HIS A 192 0.89 -3.74 -2.50
CA HIS A 192 0.29 -2.78 -3.40
C HIS A 192 0.45 -1.36 -2.87
N PHE A 193 0.14 -0.38 -3.72
CA PHE A 193 -0.14 0.99 -3.31
C PHE A 193 -1.17 1.59 -4.25
N ASN A 194 -1.87 2.62 -3.79
CA ASN A 194 -2.80 3.37 -4.62
C ASN A 194 -2.22 4.74 -5.01
N ILE A 195 -2.65 5.23 -6.16
CA ILE A 195 -2.32 6.53 -6.71
C ILE A 195 -3.62 7.31 -6.84
N TRP A 196 -3.59 8.54 -6.36
CA TRP A 196 -4.70 9.48 -6.42
C TRP A 196 -4.25 10.76 -7.13
N LYS A 197 -4.97 11.13 -8.18
CA LYS A 197 -4.84 12.44 -8.82
C LYS A 197 -5.57 13.48 -7.99
N LEU A 198 -4.88 14.58 -7.72
CA LEU A 198 -5.39 15.71 -6.94
C LEU A 198 -6.05 16.74 -7.86
N ASP A 199 -6.87 17.62 -7.28
CA ASP A 199 -7.51 18.73 -8.02
C ASP A 199 -6.51 19.67 -8.69
N SER A 200 -5.30 19.77 -8.11
CA SER A 200 -4.19 20.54 -8.69
C SER A 200 -3.60 19.90 -9.95
N GLY A 201 -3.96 18.65 -10.25
CA GLY A 201 -3.33 17.81 -11.27
C GLY A 201 -2.06 17.10 -10.79
N ASP A 202 -1.61 17.32 -9.55
CA ASP A 202 -0.54 16.54 -8.92
C ASP A 202 -1.05 15.15 -8.51
N PHE A 203 -0.15 14.28 -8.05
CA PHE A 203 -0.50 12.94 -7.59
C PHE A 203 -0.12 12.72 -6.12
N CYS A 204 -0.88 11.87 -5.42
CA CYS A 204 -0.55 11.39 -4.10
C CYS A 204 -0.61 9.86 -4.06
N ILE A 205 0.48 9.25 -3.61
CA ILE A 205 0.57 7.82 -3.34
C ILE A 205 0.15 7.56 -1.90
N GLY A 206 -0.65 6.52 -1.66
CA GLY A 206 -0.91 6.03 -0.30
C GLY A 206 -1.17 4.54 -0.26
N THR A 207 -1.74 4.07 0.84
CA THR A 207 -1.93 2.64 1.16
C THR A 207 -0.72 1.81 0.71
N VAL A 208 0.49 2.23 1.06
CA VAL A 208 1.69 1.45 0.72
C VAL A 208 1.70 0.24 1.63
N ALA A 209 1.08 -0.84 1.16
CA ALA A 209 0.75 -2.03 1.91
C ALA A 209 1.58 -3.19 1.41
N MET A 210 2.47 -3.70 2.26
CA MET A 210 3.42 -4.75 1.90
C MET A 210 3.29 -5.93 2.86
N LYS A 211 3.60 -7.15 2.40
CA LYS A 211 3.68 -8.33 3.27
C LYS A 211 4.69 -8.08 4.41
N ASN A 212 4.33 -8.50 5.63
CA ASN A 212 5.21 -8.38 6.79
C ASN A 212 6.39 -9.36 6.68
N ASN A 213 7.61 -8.83 6.78
CA ASN A 213 8.86 -9.59 6.69
C ASN A 213 9.26 -10.14 8.07
N SER A 214 8.92 -11.41 8.37
CA SER A 214 9.31 -12.07 9.63
C SER A 214 10.42 -13.13 9.48
N GLY A 215 11.33 -12.98 8.50
CA GLY A 215 12.46 -13.91 8.33
C GLY A 215 13.36 -13.58 7.15
N ASN A 216 12.96 -13.99 5.94
CA ASN A 216 13.61 -13.63 4.67
C ASN A 216 12.72 -12.64 3.94
N SER A 217 13.26 -11.46 3.66
CA SER A 217 12.50 -10.35 3.13
C SER A 217 12.22 -10.55 1.63
N ASP A 218 10.93 -10.61 1.25
CA ASP A 218 10.52 -10.66 -0.16
C ASP A 218 10.92 -9.37 -0.92
N TYR A 219 11.14 -8.28 -0.17
CA TYR A 219 11.58 -6.98 -0.70
C TYR A 219 12.36 -6.13 0.29
N SER A 220 13.40 -5.45 -0.16
CA SER A 220 14.07 -4.46 0.70
C SER A 220 13.31 -3.11 0.71
N PRO A 221 13.25 -2.40 1.85
CA PRO A 221 12.72 -1.02 1.90
C PRO A 221 13.42 -0.07 0.94
N LYS A 222 14.70 -0.33 0.63
CA LYS A 222 15.45 0.41 -0.38
C LYS A 222 14.88 0.20 -1.78
N ASN A 223 14.52 -1.03 -2.14
CA ASN A 223 13.90 -1.33 -3.45
C ASN A 223 12.54 -0.64 -3.55
N LEU A 224 11.73 -0.69 -2.47
CA LEU A 224 10.44 0.00 -2.42
C LEU A 224 10.58 1.52 -2.60
N LYS A 225 11.55 2.17 -1.93
CA LYS A 225 11.82 3.62 -2.13
C LYS A 225 12.10 3.96 -3.59
N HIS A 226 12.94 3.18 -4.25
CA HIS A 226 13.32 3.43 -5.64
C HIS A 226 12.19 3.08 -6.61
N LEU A 227 11.37 2.07 -6.30
CA LEU A 227 10.14 1.76 -7.04
C LEU A 227 9.17 2.95 -7.00
N LEU A 228 8.91 3.50 -5.80
CA LEU A 228 8.04 4.67 -5.63
C LEU A 228 8.61 5.92 -6.31
N LEU A 229 9.93 6.13 -6.27
CA LEU A 229 10.58 7.21 -7.02
C LEU A 229 10.44 7.00 -8.54
N ASN A 230 10.60 5.77 -9.04
CA ASN A 230 10.41 5.47 -10.46
C ASN A 230 8.96 5.66 -10.89
N GLN A 231 8.00 5.26 -10.04
CA GLN A 231 6.59 5.54 -10.26
C GLN A 231 6.31 7.05 -10.30
N ALA A 232 6.94 7.83 -9.42
CA ALA A 232 6.83 9.28 -9.42
C ALA A 232 7.37 9.91 -10.71
N VAL A 233 8.50 9.42 -11.22
CA VAL A 233 9.04 9.83 -12.54
C VAL A 233 8.04 9.49 -13.64
N ASN A 234 7.53 8.25 -13.70
CA ASN A 234 6.55 7.83 -14.70
C ASN A 234 5.30 8.72 -14.71
N LEU A 235 4.73 9.01 -13.55
CA LEU A 235 3.55 9.87 -13.42
C LEU A 235 3.83 11.27 -13.96
N LEU A 236 4.95 11.90 -13.60
CA LEU A 236 5.26 13.25 -14.07
C LEU A 236 5.58 13.27 -15.57
N GLU A 237 6.29 12.30 -16.11
CA GLU A 237 6.62 12.28 -17.54
C GLU A 237 5.39 12.08 -18.43
N ASN A 238 4.45 11.24 -18.00
CA ASN A 238 3.24 10.96 -18.78
C ASN A 238 2.12 11.98 -18.53
N ASN A 239 2.21 12.80 -17.47
CA ASN A 239 1.20 13.80 -17.13
C ASN A 239 1.83 15.18 -16.99
N GLN A 240 2.07 15.85 -18.13
CA GLN A 240 2.85 17.10 -18.21
C GLN A 240 2.32 18.27 -17.38
N LYS A 241 1.02 18.29 -17.04
CA LYS A 241 0.43 19.31 -16.17
C LYS A 241 0.83 19.13 -14.70
N ALA A 242 1.09 17.89 -14.27
CA ALA A 242 1.49 17.57 -12.90
C ALA A 242 2.89 18.14 -12.60
N GLN A 243 3.02 18.75 -11.42
CA GLN A 243 4.27 19.30 -10.93
C GLN A 243 4.90 18.38 -9.88
N ARG A 244 4.09 17.67 -9.10
CA ARG A 244 4.55 16.93 -7.93
C ARG A 244 3.91 15.55 -7.83
N VAL A 245 4.67 14.64 -7.24
CA VAL A 245 4.16 13.37 -6.71
C VAL A 245 4.46 13.33 -5.22
N LEU A 246 3.40 13.12 -4.46
CA LEU A 246 3.38 13.12 -3.02
C LEU A 246 3.21 11.71 -2.48
N ILE A 247 3.49 11.53 -1.19
CA ILE A 247 3.11 10.35 -0.44
C ILE A 247 2.43 10.73 0.86
N GLY A 248 1.26 10.14 1.11
CA GLY A 248 0.51 10.35 2.33
C GLY A 248 1.28 9.90 3.58
N MET A 249 1.18 10.68 4.66
CA MET A 249 1.84 10.45 5.97
C MET A 249 1.18 9.35 6.82
N GLY A 250 0.59 8.33 6.17
CA GLY A 250 0.08 7.14 6.84
C GLY A 250 1.18 6.40 7.60
N GLY A 251 0.86 5.90 8.80
CA GLY A 251 1.81 5.17 9.65
C GLY A 251 2.39 3.94 8.94
N HIS A 252 1.54 3.18 8.25
CA HIS A 252 1.95 2.02 7.45
C HIS A 252 2.81 2.42 6.25
N ASN A 253 2.46 3.51 5.56
CA ASN A 253 3.26 4.04 4.45
C ASN A 253 4.69 4.33 4.90
N MET A 254 4.84 5.08 5.99
CA MET A 254 6.15 5.47 6.49
C MET A 254 6.93 4.29 7.07
N LYS A 255 6.25 3.36 7.75
CA LYS A 255 6.89 2.15 8.30
C LYS A 255 7.42 1.23 7.20
N ASN A 256 6.68 1.04 6.10
CA ASN A 256 7.14 0.16 5.01
C ASN A 256 8.33 0.76 4.24
N ILE A 257 8.39 2.09 4.14
CA ILE A 257 9.46 2.78 3.42
C ILE A 257 10.68 3.01 4.32
N PHE A 258 10.47 3.33 5.60
CA PHE A 258 11.53 3.69 6.56
C PHE A 258 11.36 2.91 7.89
N PRO A 259 11.44 1.56 7.88
CA PRO A 259 11.08 0.75 9.04
C PRO A 259 11.88 1.07 10.31
N ASP A 260 13.17 1.36 10.18
CA ASP A 260 14.04 1.69 11.33
C ASP A 260 13.65 3.01 12.01
N SER A 261 13.00 3.92 11.28
CA SER A 261 12.65 5.25 11.78
C SER A 261 11.21 5.32 12.32
N PHE A 262 10.30 4.49 11.81
CA PHE A 262 8.87 4.55 12.12
C PHE A 262 8.30 3.25 12.71
N ASN A 263 9.16 2.39 13.28
CA ASN A 263 8.69 1.41 14.26
C ASN A 263 8.20 2.12 15.54
N GLN A 264 7.44 1.44 16.41
CA GLN A 264 6.80 2.07 17.59
C GLN A 264 7.77 2.79 18.54
N ASN A 265 9.06 2.46 18.50
CA ASN A 265 10.12 3.10 19.31
C ASN A 265 11.06 4.01 18.48
N GLY A 266 10.71 4.26 17.22
CA GLY A 266 11.53 4.96 16.27
C GLY A 266 11.42 6.47 16.42
N LYS A 267 12.51 7.18 16.13
CA LYS A 267 12.56 8.66 16.24
C LYS A 267 11.52 9.38 15.38
N GLY A 268 11.07 8.74 14.30
CA GLY A 268 10.04 9.27 13.40
C GLY A 268 8.61 9.00 13.85
N TYR A 269 8.36 7.99 14.70
CA TYR A 269 7.00 7.55 15.03
C TYR A 269 6.18 8.63 15.73
N GLU A 270 6.70 9.23 16.80
CA GLU A 270 6.00 10.30 17.53
C GLU A 270 5.80 11.56 16.70
N ILE A 271 6.81 11.93 15.91
CA ILE A 271 6.78 13.12 15.05
C ILE A 271 5.73 12.94 13.96
N LEU A 272 5.69 11.75 13.36
CA LEU A 272 4.67 11.39 12.38
C LEU A 272 3.27 11.50 12.98
N GLY A 273 3.06 10.97 14.19
CA GLY A 273 1.78 11.05 14.88
C GLY A 273 1.27 12.49 15.01
N ARG A 274 2.15 13.44 15.38
CA ARG A 274 1.79 14.86 15.46
C ARG A 274 1.49 15.48 14.10
N LEU A 275 2.35 15.25 13.11
CA LEU A 275 2.21 15.87 11.80
C LEU A 275 1.05 15.28 10.99
N ARG A 276 0.84 13.95 11.02
CA ARG A 276 -0.22 13.30 10.24
C ARG A 276 -1.63 13.70 10.68
N HIS A 277 -1.81 14.07 11.95
CA HIS A 277 -3.11 14.45 12.51
C HIS A 277 -3.33 15.96 12.59
N ALA A 278 -2.30 16.78 12.34
CA ALA A 278 -2.41 18.23 12.38
C ALA A 278 -3.49 18.75 11.42
N GLU A 279 -4.38 19.60 11.93
CA GLU A 279 -5.40 20.30 11.15
C GLU A 279 -4.80 21.51 10.44
N ASN A 280 -5.37 21.90 9.29
CA ASN A 280 -5.03 23.15 8.58
C ASN A 280 -3.53 23.38 8.34
N HIS A 281 -2.72 22.33 8.28
CA HIS A 281 -1.26 22.41 8.11
C HIS A 281 -0.56 23.22 9.21
N SER A 282 -1.12 23.27 10.42
CA SER A 282 -0.52 23.92 11.58
C SER A 282 0.66 23.09 12.14
N PHE A 283 1.75 23.03 11.39
CA PHE A 283 2.91 22.24 11.74
C PHE A 283 3.84 23.01 12.68
N LEU A 284 4.36 22.36 13.71
CA LEU A 284 5.50 22.88 14.45
C LEU A 284 6.74 22.77 13.56
N GLN A 285 7.40 23.90 13.27
CA GLN A 285 8.57 23.95 12.39
C GLN A 285 9.67 22.95 12.80
N ARG A 286 9.92 22.80 14.11
CA ARG A 286 10.86 21.80 14.65
C ARG A 286 10.52 20.35 14.28
N ASP A 287 9.23 20.04 14.17
CA ASP A 287 8.77 18.69 13.84
C ASP A 287 8.88 18.46 12.33
N VAL A 288 8.58 19.48 11.52
CA VAL A 288 8.83 19.48 10.07
C VAL A 288 10.31 19.20 9.78
N GLU A 289 11.22 20.01 10.32
CA GLU A 289 12.66 19.88 10.08
C GLU A 289 13.20 18.50 10.49
N LYS A 290 12.73 17.95 11.61
CA LYS A 290 13.10 16.60 12.04
C LYS A 290 12.56 15.53 11.10
N LEU A 291 11.30 15.64 10.65
CA LEU A 291 10.72 14.69 9.71
C LEU A 291 11.45 14.73 8.38
N GLU A 292 11.66 15.92 7.80
CA GLU A 292 12.39 16.11 6.55
C GLU A 292 13.82 15.57 6.65
N LYS A 293 14.48 15.70 7.81
CA LYS A 293 15.80 15.10 8.04
C LYS A 293 15.78 13.57 8.08
N ILE A 294 14.72 12.97 8.62
CA ILE A 294 14.58 11.50 8.72
C ILE A 294 14.27 10.90 7.35
N THR A 295 13.37 11.53 6.61
CA THR A 295 12.85 10.99 5.34
C THR A 295 13.63 11.47 4.12
N SER A 296 14.37 12.57 4.25
CA SER A 296 14.92 13.36 3.14
C SER A 296 13.86 13.86 2.15
N MET A 297 12.60 13.95 2.59
CA MET A 297 11.47 14.42 1.78
C MET A 297 10.90 15.70 2.39
N THR A 298 10.54 16.66 1.55
CA THR A 298 9.93 17.92 2.01
C THR A 298 8.49 17.68 2.45
N VAL A 299 8.06 18.33 3.54
CA VAL A 299 6.65 18.33 3.96
C VAL A 299 5.84 19.20 3.00
N TYR A 300 4.78 18.63 2.44
CA TYR A 300 3.84 19.37 1.62
C TYR A 300 2.99 20.27 2.52
N ASN A 301 3.03 21.58 2.27
CA ASN A 301 2.44 22.60 3.12
C ASN A 301 1.04 23.05 2.65
N LYS A 302 0.40 22.27 1.77
CA LYS A 302 -0.96 22.55 1.29
C LYS A 302 -1.84 21.33 1.51
N GLU A 303 -3.13 21.58 1.48
CA GLU A 303 -4.15 20.54 1.60
C GLU A 303 -4.08 19.57 0.44
N ILE A 304 -4.15 18.28 0.75
CA ILE A 304 -4.40 17.23 -0.23
C ILE A 304 -5.88 17.33 -0.59
N LYS A 305 -6.22 17.57 -1.86
CA LYS A 305 -7.62 17.62 -2.32
C LYS A 305 -7.80 16.64 -3.45
N ILE A 306 -8.65 15.65 -3.23
CA ILE A 306 -9.04 14.67 -4.23
C ILE A 306 -10.39 15.11 -4.76
N ASN A 307 -10.56 15.04 -6.07
CA ASN A 307 -11.78 15.44 -6.73
C ASN A 307 -12.96 14.64 -6.17
N ASN A 308 -14.05 15.35 -5.89
CA ASN A 308 -15.29 14.78 -5.35
C ASN A 308 -15.11 13.98 -4.04
N GLN A 309 -14.05 14.26 -3.26
CA GLN A 309 -13.67 13.49 -2.06
C GLN A 309 -14.82 13.28 -1.06
N GLU A 310 -15.74 14.24 -0.93
CA GLU A 310 -16.88 14.09 -0.02
C GLU A 310 -17.86 13.00 -0.46
N ASN A 311 -18.14 12.92 -1.76
CA ASN A 311 -19.12 11.99 -2.30
C ASN A 311 -18.56 10.58 -2.44
N ILE A 312 -17.25 10.43 -2.64
CA ILE A 312 -16.59 9.11 -2.72
C ILE A 312 -16.11 8.59 -1.36
N GLY A 313 -16.48 9.27 -0.27
CA GLY A 313 -16.17 8.86 1.11
C GLY A 313 -14.69 9.06 1.52
N MET A 314 -14.00 9.99 0.88
CA MET A 314 -12.60 10.34 1.14
C MET A 314 -12.46 11.66 1.93
N GLN A 315 -13.40 11.94 2.84
CA GLN A 315 -13.35 13.16 3.66
C GLN A 315 -12.12 13.19 4.57
N GLY A 316 -11.65 14.39 4.93
CA GLY A 316 -10.35 14.61 5.58
C GLY A 316 -10.12 13.81 6.87
N ASP A 317 -11.17 13.55 7.64
CA ASP A 317 -11.19 12.73 8.86
C ASP A 317 -11.23 11.22 8.57
N GLN A 318 -11.74 10.82 7.40
CA GLN A 318 -11.85 9.45 6.91
C GLN A 318 -10.57 8.97 6.21
N ARG A 319 -9.83 9.86 5.53
CA ARG A 319 -8.57 9.54 4.80
C ARG A 319 -7.30 9.74 5.63
N LYS A 320 -7.21 9.11 6.81
CA LYS A 320 -6.11 9.34 7.77
C LYS A 320 -4.69 9.14 7.23
N ASP A 321 -4.53 8.44 6.10
CA ASP A 321 -3.22 8.26 5.46
C ASP A 321 -2.87 9.37 4.46
N PHE A 322 -3.87 10.14 3.99
CA PHE A 322 -3.74 11.18 2.98
C PHE A 322 -3.97 12.61 3.49
N LYS A 323 -4.27 12.78 4.78
CA LYS A 323 -4.52 14.11 5.35
C LYS A 323 -3.36 15.08 5.13
N ASN A 324 -2.15 14.63 5.40
CA ASN A 324 -0.90 15.35 5.17
C ASN A 324 0.06 14.48 4.37
N ALA A 325 1.00 15.08 3.62
CA ALA A 325 1.87 14.35 2.71
C ALA A 325 3.31 14.87 2.65
N LEU A 326 4.21 14.01 2.20
CA LEU A 326 5.59 14.33 1.85
C LEU A 326 5.74 14.40 0.33
N ILE A 327 6.63 15.25 -0.17
CA ILE A 327 6.95 15.33 -1.59
C ILE A 327 7.98 14.23 -1.92
N ILE A 328 7.60 13.24 -2.74
CA ILE A 328 8.55 12.27 -3.31
C ILE A 328 9.38 12.93 -4.39
N LEU A 329 8.71 13.63 -5.32
CA LEU A 329 9.33 14.25 -6.48
C LEU A 329 8.62 15.56 -6.82
N ASP A 330 9.41 16.60 -7.02
CA ASP A 330 8.97 17.88 -7.57
C ASP A 330 9.71 18.11 -8.89
N ARG A 331 8.97 18.35 -9.98
CA ARG A 331 9.53 18.60 -11.32
C ARG A 331 10.52 19.76 -11.32
N LYS A 332 10.16 20.86 -10.65
CA LYS A 332 10.94 22.11 -10.65
C LYS A 332 12.01 22.12 -9.57
N ASN A 333 11.87 21.24 -8.58
CA ASN A 333 12.78 21.10 -7.46
C ASN A 333 13.17 22.48 -6.87
N GLU A 334 12.16 23.24 -6.43
CA GLU A 334 12.30 24.67 -6.04
C GLU A 334 13.39 24.94 -4.97
N LYS A 335 13.87 23.90 -4.27
CA LYS A 335 14.93 23.97 -3.26
C LYS A 335 16.34 23.58 -3.75
N ALA A 336 16.52 23.09 -4.97
CA ALA A 336 17.83 22.66 -5.48
C ALA A 336 18.42 23.65 -6.50
N SER A 337 19.75 23.70 -6.57
CA SER A 337 20.50 24.47 -7.57
C SER A 337 20.36 23.94 -9.00
N ASP A 338 19.97 22.67 -9.15
CA ASP A 338 19.75 22.00 -10.43
C ASP A 338 18.23 22.01 -10.75
N GLY A 339 17.81 22.80 -11.74
CA GLY A 339 16.41 23.11 -12.03
C GLY A 339 15.53 22.01 -12.66
N ASP A 340 15.97 20.74 -12.67
CA ASP A 340 15.18 19.62 -13.19
C ASP A 340 15.20 18.42 -12.22
N GLY A 341 14.15 18.31 -11.41
CA GLY A 341 13.98 17.24 -10.44
C GLY A 341 13.80 15.86 -11.09
N ILE A 342 13.19 15.78 -12.27
CA ILE A 342 13.01 14.51 -13.00
C ILE A 342 14.38 14.00 -13.45
N ALA A 343 15.22 14.86 -14.03
CA ALA A 343 16.57 14.49 -14.42
C ALA A 343 17.42 14.03 -13.22
N GLN A 344 17.28 14.67 -12.06
CA GLN A 344 17.94 14.23 -10.83
C GLN A 344 17.44 12.86 -10.36
N ALA A 345 16.12 12.65 -10.34
CA ALA A 345 15.52 11.37 -9.95
C ALA A 345 15.98 10.23 -10.88
N LYS A 346 16.00 10.47 -12.20
CA LYS A 346 16.52 9.52 -13.19
C LYS A 346 17.99 9.17 -12.94
N ARG A 347 18.84 10.16 -12.61
CA ARG A 347 20.24 9.91 -12.22
C ARG A 347 20.36 9.01 -10.99
N ILE A 348 19.51 9.23 -9.97
CA ILE A 348 19.46 8.39 -8.76
C ILE A 348 19.08 6.95 -9.12
N LEU A 349 18.01 6.77 -9.91
CA LEU A 349 17.54 5.45 -10.35
C LEU A 349 18.60 4.72 -11.17
N GLN A 350 19.23 5.38 -12.14
CA GLN A 350 20.31 4.81 -12.95
C GLN A 350 21.51 4.38 -12.09
N ASN A 351 21.90 5.18 -11.10
CA ASN A 351 22.99 4.83 -10.19
C ASN A 351 22.66 3.64 -9.30
N TYR A 352 21.39 3.54 -8.89
CA TYR A 352 20.90 2.43 -8.10
C TYR A 352 20.89 1.12 -8.91
N GLU A 353 20.35 1.13 -10.13
CA GLU A 353 20.34 -0.06 -11.00
C GLU A 353 21.76 -0.51 -11.38
N LYS A 354 22.66 0.44 -11.69
CA LYS A 354 24.08 0.12 -11.90
C LYS A 354 24.70 -0.58 -10.70
N ASN A 355 24.39 -0.16 -9.47
CA ASN A 355 24.90 -0.80 -8.26
C ASN A 355 24.36 -2.22 -8.04
N ASN A 356 23.08 -2.46 -8.36
CA ASN A 356 22.47 -3.78 -8.20
C ASN A 356 23.04 -4.80 -9.22
N ASN A 357 23.43 -4.33 -10.39
CA ASN A 357 23.98 -5.17 -11.46
C ASN A 357 25.50 -5.40 -11.35
N MET A 358 26.16 -4.83 -10.33
CA MET A 358 27.59 -5.03 -10.11
C MET A 358 27.86 -6.35 -9.38
N SER A 359 28.92 -7.06 -9.78
CA SER A 359 29.47 -8.16 -8.99
C SER A 359 30.04 -7.66 -7.67
N ASP A 360 30.22 -8.54 -6.70
CA ASP A 360 30.76 -8.14 -5.38
C ASP A 360 32.19 -7.59 -5.50
N ASP A 361 33.01 -8.12 -6.42
CA ASP A 361 34.32 -7.57 -6.75
C ASP A 361 34.23 -6.15 -7.29
N GLN A 362 33.25 -5.87 -8.16
CA GLN A 362 33.02 -4.54 -8.71
C GLN A 362 32.55 -3.57 -7.62
N LYS A 363 31.67 -4.02 -6.71
CA LYS A 363 31.21 -3.21 -5.57
C LYS A 363 32.38 -2.85 -4.67
N TRP A 364 33.23 -3.83 -4.35
CA TRP A 364 34.42 -3.62 -3.53
C TRP A 364 35.39 -2.60 -4.15
N HIS A 365 35.71 -2.74 -5.45
CA HIS A 365 36.56 -1.77 -6.16
C HIS A 365 35.95 -0.36 -6.23
N ARG A 366 34.62 -0.24 -6.23
CA ARG A 366 33.95 1.06 -6.19
C ARG A 366 34.01 1.68 -4.79
N GLU A 367 33.83 0.88 -3.74
CA GLU A 367 33.96 1.34 -2.35
C GLU A 367 35.38 1.83 -2.06
N LEU A 368 36.40 1.09 -2.50
CA LEU A 368 37.80 1.51 -2.42
C LEU A 368 38.02 2.88 -3.09
N ARG A 369 37.54 3.06 -4.32
CA ARG A 369 37.65 4.35 -5.03
C ARG A 369 36.90 5.50 -4.35
N MET A 370 35.74 5.21 -3.73
CA MET A 370 35.03 6.22 -2.94
C MET A 370 35.81 6.60 -1.69
N MET A 371 36.38 5.63 -0.97
CA MET A 371 37.24 5.88 0.18
C MET A 371 38.46 6.71 -0.20
N GLU A 372 39.16 6.37 -1.28
CA GLU A 372 40.28 7.14 -1.82
C GLU A 372 39.86 8.60 -2.12
N THR A 373 38.71 8.79 -2.75
CA THR A 373 38.19 10.13 -3.06
C THR A 373 37.89 10.93 -1.80
N ILE A 374 37.30 10.30 -0.78
CA ILE A 374 37.00 10.94 0.52
C ILE A 374 38.30 11.34 1.21
N VAL A 375 39.29 10.45 1.25
CA VAL A 375 40.61 10.72 1.83
C VAL A 375 41.28 11.87 1.09
N GLN A 376 41.29 11.86 -0.24
CA GLN A 376 41.85 12.95 -1.04
C GLN A 376 41.14 14.30 -0.78
N LYS A 377 39.80 14.30 -0.64
CA LYS A 377 39.05 15.50 -0.27
C LYS A 377 39.41 16.01 1.13
N GLN A 378 39.54 15.10 2.11
CA GLN A 378 39.94 15.45 3.47
C GLN A 378 41.36 16.02 3.52
N VAL A 379 42.32 15.39 2.82
CA VAL A 379 43.70 15.89 2.72
C VAL A 379 43.74 17.27 2.08
N ARG A 380 43.00 17.49 0.99
CA ARG A 380 42.89 18.83 0.37
C ARG A 380 42.27 19.85 1.33
N ALA A 381 41.18 19.50 2.01
CA ALA A 381 40.51 20.40 2.95
C ALA A 381 41.44 20.76 4.13
N GLN A 382 42.19 19.79 4.65
CA GLN A 382 43.20 20.02 5.68
C GLN A 382 44.31 20.94 5.18
N PHE A 383 44.86 20.68 3.99
CA PHE A 383 45.89 21.53 3.37
C PHE A 383 45.44 23.00 3.23
N TRP A 384 44.22 23.25 2.76
CA TRP A 384 43.67 24.60 2.65
C TRP A 384 43.39 25.24 4.02
N ALA A 385 43.00 24.44 5.02
CA ALA A 385 42.79 24.92 6.39
C ALA A 385 44.11 25.29 7.09
N THR A 386 45.22 24.61 6.79
CA THR A 386 46.55 24.99 7.27
C THR A 386 47.08 26.23 6.55
N GLN A 387 46.87 26.37 5.25
CA GLN A 387 47.29 27.60 4.52
C GLN A 387 46.57 28.85 5.03
N LYS A 388 45.27 28.77 5.34
CA LYS A 388 44.51 29.89 5.94
C LYS A 388 44.91 30.29 7.37
N LYS A 389 45.73 29.48 8.06
CA LYS A 389 46.25 29.79 9.39
C LYS A 389 47.67 30.37 9.36
N SER A 390 48.32 30.31 8.20
CA SER A 390 49.68 30.81 7.97
C SER A 390 49.74 32.17 7.24
N ASP A 391 48.58 32.67 6.81
CA ASP A 391 48.34 34.08 6.45
C ASP A 391 47.67 34.78 7.64
#